data_AF-A0AAP0W8B5-F1
#
_entry.id   AF-A0AAP0W8B5-F1
#
_cell.length_a   1.000
_cell.length_b   1.000
_cell.length_c   1.000
_cell.angle_alpha   90.00
_cell.angle_beta   90.00
_cell.angle_gamma   90.00
#
_symmetry.space_group_name_H-M   'P 1'
#
loop_
_entity.id
_entity.type
_entity.pdbx_description
1 polymer ?
#
loop_
_entity_poly.entity_id
_entity_poly.type
_entity_poly.pdbx_seq_one_letter_code
_entity_poly.pdbx_strand_id
1 'polypeptide(L)'
;MPRKNIYFKDKIDREINDILEIELQKGATTSDMNYSSIVNELVRLGLMVYKSKEEGSTFDLDGFRRDLIKKVSGSREGIMILTALVSDIFVTMKGPDSGVKLEELINANISSINDAEDKAEKDHFLTD
;
A
#
# COMPACT_ATOMS: atom_id res chain seq x y z
N MET A 1 30.86 29.27 -5.66
CA MET A 1 29.39 29.07 -5.83
C MET A 1 28.73 30.44 -5.99
N PRO A 2 27.75 30.62 -6.90
CA PRO A 2 27.03 31.88 -7.00
C PRO A 2 26.21 32.12 -5.74
N ARG A 3 26.34 33.30 -5.13
CA ARG A 3 25.59 33.66 -3.93
C ARG A 3 24.12 33.91 -4.29
N LYS A 4 23.21 33.27 -3.55
CA LYS A 4 21.77 33.47 -3.64
C LYS A 4 21.24 33.83 -2.25
N ASN A 5 20.40 34.85 -2.18
CA ASN A 5 19.71 35.22 -0.95
C ASN A 5 18.27 34.69 -1.03
N ILE A 6 17.88 33.84 -0.09
CA ILE A 6 16.58 33.18 -0.03
C ILE A 6 15.98 33.47 1.34
N TYR A 7 14.69 33.76 1.39
CA TYR A 7 13.95 33.90 2.64
C TYR A 7 13.25 32.59 2.97
N PHE A 8 13.55 32.01 4.12
CA PHE A 8 12.90 30.80 4.61
C PHE A 8 11.78 31.15 5.60
N LYS A 9 10.76 30.29 5.67
CA LYS A 9 9.79 30.33 6.78
C LYS A 9 10.46 29.80 8.05
N ASP A 10 10.10 30.32 9.21
CA ASP A 10 10.69 29.97 10.51
C ASP A 10 10.71 28.46 10.81
N LYS A 11 9.71 27.72 10.33
CA LYS A 11 9.68 26.26 10.49
C LYS A 11 10.81 25.58 9.70
N ILE A 12 10.99 25.99 8.43
CA ILE A 12 12.01 25.42 7.55
C ILE A 12 13.41 25.79 8.05
N ASP A 13 13.58 27.04 8.50
CA ASP A 13 14.85 27.48 9.06
C ASP A 13 15.25 26.67 10.31
N ARG A 14 14.30 26.42 11.21
CA ARG A 14 14.50 25.53 12.37
C ARG A 14 14.90 24.12 11.95
N GLU A 15 14.18 23.51 11.01
CA GLU A 15 14.52 22.16 10.53
C GLU A 15 15.94 22.08 9.92
N ILE A 16 16.38 23.12 9.20
CA ILE A 16 17.75 23.18 8.66
C ILE A 16 18.79 23.27 9.79
N ASN A 17 18.52 24.08 10.81
CA ASN A 17 19.40 24.19 11.98
C ASN A 17 19.45 22.89 12.79
N ASP A 18 18.32 22.20 12.96
CA ASP A 18 18.25 20.91 13.64
C ASP A 18 19.12 19.86 12.92
N ILE A 19 19.08 19.83 11.58
CA ILE A 19 19.95 18.94 10.78
C ILE A 19 21.42 19.30 10.99
N LEU A 20 21.77 20.60 10.99
CA LEU A 20 23.13 21.06 11.24
C LEU A 20 23.65 20.60 12.60
N GLU A 21 22.83 20.76 13.65
CA GLU A 21 23.18 20.33 15.00
C GLU A 21 23.40 18.82 15.08
N ILE A 22 22.56 18.03 14.42
CA ILE A 22 22.71 16.57 14.36
C ILE A 22 24.05 16.18 13.72
N GLU A 23 24.44 16.80 12.61
CA GLU A 23 25.70 16.50 11.93
C GLU A 23 26.92 16.92 12.76
N LEU A 24 26.86 18.05 13.46
CA LEU A 24 27.90 18.46 14.40
C LEU A 24 28.02 17.48 15.59
N GLN A 25 26.89 16.98 16.12
CA GLN A 25 26.89 15.97 17.18
C GLN A 25 27.51 14.63 16.72
N LYS A 26 27.39 14.29 15.43
CA LYS A 26 28.04 13.11 14.84
C LYS A 26 29.55 13.27 14.62
N GLY A 27 30.12 14.43 14.97
CA GLY A 27 31.55 14.70 14.86
C GLY A 27 31.95 15.39 13.56
N ALA A 28 31.00 15.91 12.77
CA ALA A 28 31.34 16.75 11.62
C ALA A 28 31.99 18.07 12.07
N THR A 29 32.97 18.54 11.32
CA THR A 29 33.58 19.85 11.60
C THR A 29 32.77 20.98 10.97
N THR A 30 32.79 22.16 11.58
CA THR A 30 32.10 23.36 11.06
C THR A 30 32.66 23.85 9.72
N SER A 31 33.87 23.41 9.36
CA SER A 31 34.46 23.65 8.03
C SER A 31 33.80 22.81 6.94
N ASP A 32 33.35 21.60 7.27
CA ASP A 32 32.72 20.68 6.33
C ASP A 32 31.21 20.92 6.28
N MET A 33 30.59 21.07 7.46
CA MET A 33 29.15 21.25 7.63
C MET A 33 28.83 22.64 8.18
N ASN A 34 28.19 23.45 7.35
CA ASN A 34 27.61 24.73 7.73
C ASN A 34 26.24 24.89 7.06
N TYR A 35 25.48 25.89 7.50
CA TYR A 35 24.11 26.15 7.01
C TYR A 35 24.03 26.19 5.48
N SER A 36 24.99 26.85 4.81
CA SER A 36 25.00 26.95 3.35
C SER A 36 25.29 25.60 2.68
N SER A 37 26.17 24.78 3.26
CA SER A 37 26.45 23.42 2.76
C SER A 37 25.19 22.55 2.82
N ILE A 38 24.47 22.58 3.94
CA ILE A 38 23.23 21.79 4.13
C ILE A 38 22.13 22.26 3.19
N VAL A 39 21.92 23.57 3.05
CA VAL A 39 20.94 24.12 2.11
C VAL A 39 21.27 23.70 0.67
N ASN A 40 22.54 23.72 0.26
CA ASN A 40 22.92 23.27 -1.08
C ASN A 40 22.62 21.78 -1.31
N GLU A 41 22.85 20.94 -0.31
CA GLU A 41 22.52 19.51 -0.38
C GLU A 41 21.01 19.28 -0.44
N LEU A 42 20.24 19.93 0.43
CA LEU A 42 18.78 19.86 0.44
C LEU A 42 18.18 20.35 -0.88
N VAL A 43 18.71 21.44 -1.46
CA VAL A 43 18.29 21.93 -2.77
C VAL A 43 18.64 20.92 -3.88
N ARG A 44 19.82 20.29 -3.83
CA ARG A 44 20.20 19.26 -4.78
C ARG A 44 19.26 18.04 -4.72
N LEU A 45 18.96 17.57 -3.51
CA LEU A 45 18.00 16.48 -3.29
C LEU A 45 16.60 16.88 -3.77
N GLY A 46 16.15 18.09 -3.44
CA GLY A 46 14.88 18.64 -3.89
C GLY A 46 14.76 18.70 -5.41
N LEU A 47 15.82 19.13 -6.11
CA LEU A 47 15.87 19.13 -7.58
C LEU A 47 15.85 17.72 -8.17
N MET A 48 16.49 16.74 -7.54
CA MET A 48 16.45 15.35 -7.97
C MET A 48 15.03 14.77 -7.89
N VAL A 49 14.35 14.99 -6.76
CA VAL A 49 12.96 14.55 -6.55
C VAL A 49 11.98 15.31 -7.45
N TYR A 50 12.20 16.61 -7.66
CA TYR A 50 11.35 17.41 -8.55
C TYR A 50 11.42 16.91 -9.99
N LYS A 51 12.64 16.62 -10.49
CA LYS A 51 12.83 16.06 -11.84
C LYS A 51 12.27 14.64 -11.97
N SER A 52 12.39 13.80 -10.94
CA SER A 52 11.79 12.46 -10.97
C SER A 52 10.25 12.48 -10.95
N LYS A 53 9.63 13.56 -10.46
CA LYS A 53 8.18 13.76 -10.58
C LYS A 53 7.75 14.15 -12.00
N GLU A 54 8.57 14.91 -12.73
CA GLU A 54 8.32 15.22 -14.14
C GLU A 54 8.42 13.98 -15.05
N GLU A 55 9.17 12.95 -14.64
CA GLU A 55 9.18 11.62 -15.29
C GLU A 55 7.88 10.83 -15.10
N GLY A 56 6.86 11.41 -14.43
CA GLY A 56 5.46 11.10 -14.72
C GLY A 56 5.04 9.67 -14.41
N SER A 57 5.11 9.25 -13.14
CA SER A 57 4.11 8.31 -12.64
C SER A 57 2.94 9.12 -12.09
N THR A 58 2.12 9.68 -12.98
CA THR A 58 0.73 9.99 -12.60
C THR A 58 0.08 8.64 -12.35
N PHE A 59 -0.16 8.32 -11.07
CA PHE A 59 -0.85 7.11 -10.69
C PHE A 59 -2.18 7.03 -11.45
N ASP A 60 -2.30 6.03 -12.33
CA ASP A 60 -3.51 5.77 -13.08
C ASP A 60 -4.56 5.16 -12.14
N LEU A 61 -5.32 6.05 -11.50
CA LEU A 61 -6.33 5.69 -10.53
C LEU A 61 -7.41 4.81 -11.16
N ASP A 62 -7.78 5.06 -12.42
CA ASP A 62 -8.83 4.31 -13.11
C ASP A 62 -8.31 2.92 -13.54
N GLY A 63 -7.08 2.84 -14.03
CA GLY A 63 -6.39 1.58 -14.29
C GLY A 63 -6.23 0.73 -13.03
N PHE A 64 -5.82 1.35 -11.92
CA PHE A 64 -5.71 0.68 -10.62
C PHE A 64 -7.06 0.16 -10.13
N ARG A 65 -8.12 0.97 -10.16
CA ARG A 65 -9.48 0.55 -9.77
C ARG A 65 -9.98 -0.59 -10.63
N ARG A 66 -9.78 -0.52 -11.94
CA ARG A 66 -10.17 -1.58 -12.87
C ARG A 66 -9.43 -2.88 -12.60
N ASP A 67 -8.13 -2.82 -12.37
CA ASP A 67 -7.30 -3.99 -12.05
C ASP A 67 -7.69 -4.60 -10.69
N LEU A 68 -7.95 -3.76 -9.69
CA LEU A 68 -8.41 -4.20 -8.37
C LEU A 68 -9.75 -4.95 -8.46
N ILE A 69 -10.75 -4.36 -9.12
CA ILE A 69 -12.06 -5.01 -9.33
C ILE A 69 -11.88 -6.32 -10.09
N LYS A 70 -11.10 -6.33 -11.18
CA LYS A 70 -10.85 -7.55 -11.96
C LYS A 70 -10.26 -8.67 -11.10
N LYS A 71 -9.26 -8.36 -10.27
CA LYS A 71 -8.60 -9.34 -9.41
C LYS A 71 -9.53 -9.85 -8.32
N VAL A 72 -10.22 -8.96 -7.61
CA VAL A 72 -11.12 -9.34 -6.50
C VAL A 72 -12.31 -10.16 -7.04
N SER A 73 -13.00 -9.67 -8.07
CA SER A 73 -14.13 -10.41 -8.66
C SER A 73 -13.69 -11.74 -9.24
N GLY A 74 -12.57 -11.78 -9.97
CA GLY A 74 -12.06 -13.02 -10.55
C GLY A 74 -11.64 -14.05 -9.49
N SER A 75 -11.02 -13.62 -8.39
CA SER A 75 -10.69 -14.50 -7.27
C SER A 75 -11.95 -15.05 -6.59
N ARG A 76 -12.97 -14.21 -6.35
CA ARG A 76 -14.24 -14.65 -5.76
C ARG A 76 -14.96 -15.66 -6.63
N GLU A 77 -15.10 -15.38 -7.93
CA GLU A 77 -15.68 -16.33 -8.89
C GLU A 77 -14.89 -17.65 -8.94
N GLY A 78 -13.55 -17.57 -8.94
CA GLY A 78 -12.69 -18.76 -8.91
C GLY A 78 -12.90 -19.63 -7.67
N ILE A 79 -13.00 -19.02 -6.47
CA ILE A 79 -13.26 -19.73 -5.22
C ILE A 79 -14.64 -20.39 -5.25
N MET A 80 -15.65 -19.73 -5.82
CA MET A 80 -17.00 -20.29 -5.97
C MET A 80 -16.99 -21.53 -6.88
N ILE A 81 -16.28 -21.46 -8.01
CA ILE A 81 -16.12 -22.60 -8.94
C ILE A 81 -15.41 -23.76 -8.24
N LEU A 82 -14.29 -23.48 -7.56
CA LEU A 82 -13.54 -24.49 -6.81
C LEU A 82 -14.39 -25.13 -5.71
N THR A 83 -15.17 -24.33 -5.00
CA THR A 83 -16.08 -24.80 -3.96
C THR A 83 -17.12 -25.74 -4.55
N ALA A 84 -17.75 -25.38 -5.67
CA ALA A 84 -18.71 -26.24 -6.35
C ALA A 84 -18.08 -27.57 -6.79
N LEU A 85 -16.89 -27.53 -7.40
CA LEU A 85 -16.16 -28.73 -7.85
C LEU A 85 -15.79 -29.64 -6.67
N VAL A 86 -15.25 -29.09 -5.59
CA VAL A 86 -14.87 -29.87 -4.40
C VAL A 86 -16.11 -30.46 -3.72
N SER A 87 -17.21 -29.71 -3.68
CA SER A 87 -18.49 -30.17 -3.14
C SER A 87 -19.04 -31.36 -3.94
N ASP A 88 -18.97 -31.27 -5.27
CA ASP A 88 -19.42 -32.33 -6.18
C ASP A 88 -18.55 -33.60 -6.03
N ILE A 89 -17.24 -33.45 -5.99
CA ILE A 89 -16.30 -34.55 -5.72
C ILE A 89 -16.62 -35.19 -4.37
N PHE A 90 -16.85 -34.40 -3.32
CA PHE A 90 -17.12 -34.91 -1.97
C PHE A 90 -18.40 -35.75 -1.91
N VAL A 91 -19.49 -35.25 -2.51
CA VAL A 91 -20.77 -35.98 -2.58
C VAL A 91 -20.61 -37.26 -3.39
N THR A 92 -19.93 -37.18 -4.53
CA THR A 92 -19.68 -38.35 -5.40
C THR A 92 -18.86 -39.43 -4.68
N MET A 93 -17.82 -39.03 -3.93
CA MET A 93 -16.97 -39.97 -3.18
C MET A 93 -17.70 -40.63 -2.00
N LYS A 94 -18.57 -39.88 -1.32
CA LYS A 94 -19.33 -40.36 -0.15
C LYS A 94 -20.46 -41.33 -0.54
N GLY A 95 -20.92 -41.28 -1.79
CA GLY A 95 -21.97 -42.14 -2.31
C GLY A 95 -23.38 -41.75 -1.83
N PRO A 96 -24.42 -42.38 -2.42
CA PRO A 96 -25.82 -42.00 -2.22
C PRO A 96 -26.35 -42.22 -0.79
N ASP A 97 -25.71 -43.05 0.02
CA ASP A 97 -26.10 -43.33 1.41
C ASP A 97 -25.62 -42.28 2.43
N SER A 98 -24.85 -41.28 2.00
CA SER A 98 -24.23 -40.31 2.91
C SER A 98 -25.20 -39.29 3.52
N GLY A 99 -26.40 -39.17 2.96
CA GLY A 99 -27.41 -38.19 3.39
C GLY A 99 -27.03 -36.72 3.13
N VAL A 100 -25.85 -36.46 2.58
CA VAL A 100 -25.36 -35.11 2.26
C VAL A 100 -25.85 -34.72 0.87
N LYS A 101 -26.69 -33.68 0.80
CA LYS A 101 -27.12 -33.11 -0.47
C LYS A 101 -26.13 -32.06 -0.94
N LEU A 102 -25.77 -32.12 -2.23
CA LEU A 102 -24.84 -31.18 -2.86
C LEU A 102 -25.27 -29.72 -2.66
N GLU A 103 -26.56 -29.43 -2.85
CA GLU A 103 -27.11 -28.07 -2.68
C GLU A 103 -26.92 -27.53 -1.26
N GLU A 104 -27.15 -28.36 -0.23
CA GLU A 104 -26.98 -27.96 1.17
C GLU A 104 -25.51 -27.65 1.48
N LEU A 105 -24.59 -28.47 0.95
CA LEU A 105 -23.15 -28.29 1.14
C LEU A 105 -22.63 -27.04 0.42
N ILE A 106 -23.09 -26.80 -0.82
CA ILE A 106 -22.76 -25.57 -1.57
C ILE A 106 -23.28 -24.34 -0.82
N ASN A 107 -24.54 -24.34 -0.39
CA ASN A 107 -25.13 -23.21 0.33
C ASN A 107 -24.40 -22.90 1.64
N ALA A 108 -24.03 -23.93 2.41
CA ALA A 108 -23.27 -23.76 3.64
C ALA A 108 -21.88 -23.16 3.39
N ASN A 109 -21.19 -23.64 2.35
CA ASN A 109 -19.87 -23.09 1.98
C ASN A 109 -19.98 -21.64 1.48
N ILE A 110 -20.97 -21.31 0.66
CA ILE A 110 -21.21 -19.94 0.19
C ILE A 110 -21.48 -19.01 1.36
N SER A 111 -22.32 -19.41 2.32
CA SER A 111 -22.57 -18.63 3.54
C SER A 111 -21.28 -18.41 4.31
N SER A 112 -20.47 -19.45 4.48
CA SER A 112 -19.19 -19.35 5.20
C SER A 112 -18.18 -18.44 4.50
N ILE A 113 -18.17 -18.43 3.16
CA ILE A 113 -17.35 -17.52 2.36
C ILE A 113 -17.79 -16.07 2.61
N ASN A 114 -19.09 -15.79 2.59
CA ASN A 114 -19.61 -14.44 2.86
C ASN A 114 -19.29 -13.99 4.30
N ASP A 115 -19.50 -14.86 5.29
CA ASP A 115 -19.18 -14.55 6.69
C ASP A 115 -17.68 -14.24 6.89
N ALA A 116 -16.81 -14.95 6.16
CA ALA A 116 -15.37 -14.71 6.17
C ALA A 116 -15.00 -13.37 5.53
N GLU A 117 -15.67 -12.98 4.45
CA GLU A 117 -15.50 -11.66 3.82
C GLU A 117 -15.95 -10.53 4.74
N ASP A 118 -17.14 -10.63 5.34
CA ASP A 118 -17.67 -9.65 6.29
C ASP A 118 -16.75 -9.50 7.52
N LYS A 119 -16.16 -10.61 7.98
CA LYS A 119 -15.19 -10.59 9.07
C LYS A 119 -13.89 -9.91 8.66
N ALA A 120 -13.36 -10.25 7.48
CA ALA A 120 -12.15 -9.61 6.95
C ALA A 120 -12.35 -8.10 6.77
N GLU A 121 -13.55 -7.67 6.36
CA GLU A 121 -13.92 -6.26 6.29
C GLU A 121 -13.79 -5.60 7.68
N LYS A 122 -14.43 -6.17 8.70
CA LYS A 122 -14.41 -5.64 10.07
C LYS A 122 -13.02 -5.61 10.70
N ASP A 123 -12.19 -6.61 10.42
CA ASP A 123 -10.85 -6.75 11.03
C ASP A 123 -9.82 -5.81 10.38
N HIS A 124 -10.01 -5.43 9.11
CA HIS A 124 -9.00 -4.71 8.33
C HIS A 124 -9.40 -3.29 7.93
N PHE A 125 -10.69 -2.96 7.91
CA PHE A 125 -11.15 -1.62 7.58
C PHE A 125 -11.64 -0.93 8.85
N LEU A 126 -11.08 0.25 9.13
CA LEU A 126 -11.59 1.12 10.20
C LEU A 126 -13.01 1.53 9.81
N THR A 127 -13.97 1.17 10.65
CA THR A 127 -15.30 1.77 10.62
C THR A 127 -15.15 3.18 11.17
N ASP A 128 -15.51 4.19 10.37
CA ASP A 128 -15.64 5.58 10.84
C ASP A 128 -16.68 5.68 11.98
#